data_AF-A0A218W1Y9-F1
#
_entry.id   AF-A0A218W1Y9-F1
#
_cell.length_a   1.000
_cell.length_b   1.000
_cell.length_c   1.000
_cell.angle_alpha   90.00
_cell.angle_beta   90.00
_cell.angle_gamma   90.00
#
_symmetry.space_group_name_H-M   'P 1'
#
loop_
_entity.id
_entity.type
_entity.pdbx_description
1 polymer ?
#
loop_
_entity_poly.entity_id
_entity_poly.type
_entity_poly.pdbx_seq_one_letter_code
_entity_poly.pdbx_strand_id
1 'polypeptide(L)'
;MWLQDSVMSAQENKTVTLVTHQVEFLTEVDWILFCWSSVRVKLRDLTGTTVNQGRREGIGDVGLKPLIDYFLVSRGTILLLSDTAAQLAFVRFQAAATYWLAVAVRLPNIKSSILIGASSDFSVLDFNIPFPLIFLIYSALEVIAVIAVMVSVAWKVLIVAIPAIVASKYIQGKYLSTARELIRINGTTKAPVLNYATETSLGVIIIRAFGMEQRFFSDLLIDYDAKIFFHSTAVSEWLVLRIEAPQNVTLFRAADLILLPRGNFMHISSEPEAIVEDHRPPSSRPSRGRIEHEDLKVQYRPNMPLVLKGISCIFREGSRVGIVGRTDRKLKDLRMELSIIPQEPILFRGRGTTNMDPLGLHSDHEIWEALEKCQLKPTISSPPGQLDSSDEYVHPQMGL
;
A
#
# COMPACT_ATOMS: atom_id res chain seq x y z
N MET A 1 7.30 11.99 -36.47
CA MET A 1 8.08 12.06 -37.72
C MET A 1 9.56 11.75 -37.50
N TRP A 2 10.30 12.47 -36.64
CA TRP A 2 11.77 12.28 -36.47
C TRP A 2 12.21 10.88 -35.98
N LEU A 3 11.51 10.31 -34.99
CA LEU A 3 11.84 8.98 -34.44
C LEU A 3 11.50 7.83 -35.40
N GLN A 4 10.53 8.07 -36.28
CA GLN A 4 10.00 7.10 -37.25
C GLN A 4 11.00 6.86 -38.39
N ASP A 5 11.50 7.94 -38.99
CA ASP A 5 12.50 7.87 -40.07
C ASP A 5 13.81 7.23 -39.58
N SER A 6 14.19 7.49 -38.33
CA SER A 6 15.40 6.95 -37.68
C SER A 6 15.33 5.43 -37.49
N VAL A 7 14.22 4.92 -36.93
CA VAL A 7 14.03 3.49 -36.67
C VAL A 7 13.92 2.71 -37.99
N MET A 8 13.24 3.27 -38.97
CA MET A 8 12.99 2.61 -40.25
C MET A 8 14.25 2.62 -41.15
N SER A 9 15.10 3.64 -41.07
CA SER A 9 16.41 3.67 -41.72
C SER A 9 17.41 2.68 -41.09
N ALA A 10 17.44 2.55 -39.76
CA ALA A 10 18.30 1.59 -39.07
C ALA A 10 17.95 0.11 -39.35
N GLN A 11 16.74 -0.16 -39.87
CA GLN A 11 16.25 -1.49 -40.22
C GLN A 11 16.15 -1.75 -41.73
N GLU A 12 16.78 -0.90 -42.54
CA GLU A 12 16.85 -1.08 -43.98
C GLU A 12 17.51 -2.43 -44.34
N ASN A 13 16.89 -3.18 -45.27
CA ASN A 13 17.25 -4.54 -45.67
C ASN A 13 17.00 -5.68 -44.64
N LYS A 14 16.31 -5.44 -43.53
CA LYS A 14 15.89 -6.49 -42.58
C LYS A 14 14.42 -6.88 -42.79
N THR A 15 14.06 -8.12 -42.45
CA THR A 15 12.64 -8.50 -42.35
C THR A 15 12.08 -7.89 -41.06
N VAL A 16 11.13 -6.97 -41.16
CA VAL A 16 10.59 -6.22 -40.01
C VAL A 16 9.12 -6.54 -39.84
N THR A 17 8.74 -6.98 -38.64
CA THR A 17 7.33 -7.21 -38.27
C THR A 17 6.88 -6.15 -37.27
N LEU A 18 6.04 -5.22 -37.71
CA LEU A 18 5.52 -4.11 -36.89
C LEU A 18 4.18 -4.50 -36.30
N VAL A 19 4.10 -4.62 -34.98
CA VAL A 19 2.88 -5.02 -34.26
C VAL A 19 2.33 -3.81 -33.51
N THR A 20 1.39 -3.08 -34.11
CA THR A 20 0.92 -1.76 -33.61
C THR A 20 -0.60 -1.64 -33.52
N HIS A 21 -1.06 -0.83 -32.56
CA HIS A 21 -2.44 -0.32 -32.47
C HIS A 21 -2.60 1.04 -33.14
N GLN A 22 -1.51 1.72 -33.47
CA GLN A 22 -1.50 3.04 -34.09
C GLN A 22 -1.34 2.91 -35.60
N VAL A 23 -2.30 3.50 -36.33
CA VAL A 23 -2.40 3.45 -37.79
C VAL A 23 -1.24 4.21 -38.48
N GLU A 24 -0.56 5.09 -37.75
CA GLU A 24 0.51 5.97 -38.25
C GLU A 24 1.78 5.21 -38.70
N PHE A 25 2.05 4.01 -38.18
CA PHE A 25 3.19 3.17 -38.59
C PHE A 25 2.89 2.29 -39.81
N LEU A 26 1.67 2.34 -40.35
CA LEU A 26 1.23 1.48 -41.46
C LEU A 26 1.54 2.07 -42.84
N THR A 27 1.98 3.32 -42.93
CA THR A 27 2.29 3.97 -44.23
C THR A 27 3.59 3.47 -44.86
N GLU A 28 4.46 2.80 -44.10
CA GLU A 28 5.79 2.35 -44.54
C GLU A 28 5.94 0.83 -44.64
N VAL A 29 4.86 0.07 -44.44
CA VAL A 29 4.87 -1.40 -44.56
C VAL A 29 4.42 -1.86 -45.94
N ASP A 30 5.02 -2.93 -46.45
CA ASP A 30 4.67 -3.49 -47.76
C ASP A 30 3.35 -4.28 -47.71
N TRP A 31 3.02 -4.85 -46.54
CA TRP A 31 1.87 -5.73 -46.32
C TRP A 31 1.22 -5.50 -44.95
N ILE A 32 -0.12 -5.50 -44.89
CA ILE A 32 -0.88 -5.57 -43.62
C ILE A 32 -1.49 -6.95 -43.44
N LEU A 33 -1.31 -7.52 -42.25
CA LEU A 33 -2.00 -8.73 -41.78
C LEU A 33 -2.99 -8.37 -40.67
N PHE A 34 -4.27 -8.67 -40.90
CA PHE A 34 -5.31 -8.53 -39.88
C PHE A 34 -5.45 -9.82 -39.06
N CYS A 35 -5.23 -9.73 -37.75
CA CYS A 35 -5.20 -10.91 -36.88
C CYS A 35 -6.56 -11.64 -36.71
N TRP A 36 -7.66 -11.14 -37.30
CA TRP A 36 -9.00 -11.75 -37.23
C TRP A 36 -9.48 -12.39 -38.55
N SER A 37 -8.76 -12.20 -39.66
CA SER A 37 -9.11 -12.78 -40.95
C SER A 37 -7.84 -13.18 -41.69
N SER A 38 -7.78 -14.36 -42.29
CA SER A 38 -6.65 -14.83 -43.12
C SER A 38 -6.42 -14.02 -44.41
N VAL A 39 -6.93 -12.78 -44.48
CA VAL A 39 -6.91 -11.89 -45.63
C VAL A 39 -5.66 -11.00 -45.56
N ARG A 40 -4.83 -11.08 -46.60
CA ARG A 40 -3.72 -10.14 -46.87
C ARG A 40 -4.25 -8.96 -47.67
N VAL A 41 -3.90 -7.74 -47.27
CA VAL A 41 -4.18 -6.53 -48.07
C VAL A 41 -2.85 -5.84 -48.40
N LYS A 42 -2.67 -5.50 -49.68
CA LYS A 42 -1.49 -4.78 -50.19
C LYS A 42 -1.78 -3.28 -50.09
N LEU A 43 -0.91 -2.52 -49.42
CA LEU A 43 -1.17 -1.11 -49.05
C LEU A 43 -1.28 -0.15 -50.23
N ARG A 44 -0.81 -0.52 -51.44
CA ARG A 44 -0.92 0.33 -52.63
C ARG A 44 -2.36 0.57 -53.10
N ASP A 45 -3.34 -0.18 -52.61
CA ASP A 45 -4.75 -0.07 -53.04
C ASP A 45 -5.66 0.68 -52.04
N LEU A 46 -5.11 1.23 -50.94
CA LEU A 46 -5.90 1.84 -49.84
C LEU A 46 -5.75 3.37 -49.70
N THR A 47 -5.49 4.10 -50.79
CA THR A 47 -5.48 5.58 -50.81
C THR A 47 -6.88 6.23 -50.72
N GLY A 48 -7.89 5.58 -50.11
CA GLY A 48 -9.27 6.04 -50.23
C GLY A 48 -10.25 5.81 -49.07
N THR A 49 -9.87 5.25 -47.92
CA THR A 49 -10.84 5.09 -46.82
C THR A 49 -10.28 5.53 -45.47
N THR A 50 -10.84 6.64 -44.98
CA THR A 50 -10.60 7.21 -43.65
C THR A 50 -11.16 6.27 -42.58
N VAL A 51 -10.30 5.86 -41.64
CA VAL A 51 -10.66 5.04 -40.48
C VAL A 51 -11.29 5.95 -39.42
N ASN A 52 -12.60 5.81 -39.21
CA ASN A 52 -13.35 6.58 -38.21
C ASN A 52 -12.87 6.29 -36.78
N GLN A 53 -12.46 7.35 -36.09
CA GLN A 53 -11.93 7.35 -34.74
C GLN A 53 -13.09 7.27 -33.73
N GLY A 54 -13.14 6.18 -32.97
CA GLY A 54 -14.07 6.02 -31.85
C GLY A 54 -13.78 7.04 -30.75
N ARG A 55 -14.75 7.93 -30.52
CA ARG A 55 -14.78 8.95 -29.47
C ARG A 55 -14.60 8.29 -28.10
N ARG A 56 -13.48 8.57 -27.42
CA ARG A 56 -13.31 8.30 -25.98
C ARG A 56 -14.05 9.39 -25.23
N GLU A 57 -15.11 9.02 -24.51
CA GLU A 57 -15.66 9.88 -23.46
C GLU A 57 -14.68 9.90 -22.30
N GLY A 58 -14.05 11.05 -22.09
CA GLY A 58 -13.24 11.34 -20.92
C GLY A 58 -13.96 12.35 -20.03
N ILE A 59 -13.99 12.07 -18.74
CA ILE A 59 -13.49 12.88 -17.61
C ILE A 59 -14.28 12.44 -16.38
N GLY A 60 -13.59 11.73 -15.48
CA GLY A 60 -14.10 11.43 -14.15
C GLY A 60 -14.38 12.73 -13.41
N ASP A 61 -15.63 12.89 -13.00
CA ASP A 61 -16.13 14.03 -12.26
C ASP A 61 -15.39 14.09 -10.90
N VAL A 62 -14.44 15.02 -10.73
CA VAL A 62 -13.61 15.17 -9.52
C VAL A 62 -14.35 15.85 -8.35
N GLY A 63 -15.68 15.91 -8.40
CA GLY A 63 -16.53 16.58 -7.41
C GLY A 63 -17.01 15.71 -6.25
N LEU A 64 -18.11 16.14 -5.62
CA LEU A 64 -18.82 15.40 -4.56
C LEU A 64 -19.41 14.07 -5.04
N LYS A 65 -19.50 13.87 -6.35
CA LYS A 65 -20.17 12.74 -7.01
C LYS A 65 -19.47 11.40 -6.73
N PRO A 66 -18.13 11.26 -6.86
CA PRO A 66 -17.40 10.11 -6.35
C PRO A 66 -17.65 9.80 -4.86
N LEU A 67 -17.79 10.82 -4.02
CA LEU A 67 -18.06 10.65 -2.59
C LEU A 67 -19.47 10.09 -2.36
N ILE A 68 -20.47 10.64 -3.06
CA ILE A 68 -21.85 10.17 -3.03
C ILE A 68 -21.96 8.75 -3.58
N ASP A 69 -21.28 8.47 -4.69
CA ASP A 69 -21.24 7.14 -5.31
C ASP A 69 -20.54 6.13 -4.37
N TYR A 70 -19.51 6.53 -3.64
CA TYR A 70 -18.87 5.71 -2.61
C TYR A 70 -19.84 5.37 -1.46
N PHE A 71 -20.60 6.34 -0.96
CA PHE A 71 -21.62 6.11 0.07
C PHE A 71 -22.79 5.25 -0.42
N LEU A 72 -23.22 5.43 -1.68
CA LEU A 72 -24.29 4.63 -2.30
C LEU A 72 -23.86 3.18 -2.52
N VAL A 73 -22.64 2.96 -3.02
CA VAL A 73 -22.08 1.63 -3.29
C VAL A 73 -21.81 0.85 -1.99
N SER A 74 -21.42 1.55 -0.92
CA SER A 74 -21.11 0.94 0.39
C SER A 74 -22.36 0.45 1.15
N ARG A 75 -23.59 0.78 0.73
CA ARG A 75 -24.84 0.56 1.52
C ARG A 75 -24.75 1.08 2.97
N GLY A 76 -23.82 2.00 3.24
CA GLY A 76 -23.54 2.54 4.57
C GLY A 76 -24.40 3.74 4.98
N THR A 77 -25.33 4.18 4.11
CA THR A 77 -26.20 5.34 4.37
C THR A 77 -27.06 5.18 5.62
N ILE A 78 -27.54 3.98 5.90
CA ILE A 78 -28.33 3.66 7.10
C ILE A 78 -27.46 3.78 8.36
N LEU A 79 -26.21 3.30 8.30
CA LEU A 79 -25.28 3.38 9.43
C LEU A 79 -24.89 4.83 9.72
N LEU A 80 -24.65 5.64 8.70
CA LEU A 80 -24.32 7.06 8.84
C LEU A 80 -25.50 7.88 9.37
N LEU A 81 -26.73 7.61 8.89
CA LEU A 81 -27.94 8.22 9.43
C LEU A 81 -28.20 7.81 10.89
N SER A 82 -27.96 6.55 11.23
CA SER A 82 -28.07 6.07 12.61
C SER A 82 -27.03 6.71 13.54
N ASP A 83 -25.79 6.85 13.09
CA ASP A 83 -24.71 7.47 13.88
C ASP A 83 -24.96 8.96 14.09
N THR A 84 -25.30 9.69 13.02
CA THR A 84 -25.65 11.12 13.12
C THR A 84 -26.87 11.37 13.99
N ALA A 85 -27.90 10.51 13.92
CA ALA A 85 -29.06 10.59 14.80
C ALA A 85 -28.68 10.30 16.27
N ALA A 86 -27.83 9.31 16.52
CA ALA A 86 -27.36 8.97 17.86
C ALA A 86 -26.54 10.12 18.47
N GLN A 87 -25.64 10.74 17.70
CA GLN A 87 -24.85 11.90 18.14
C GLN A 87 -25.73 13.12 18.45
N LEU A 88 -26.74 13.40 17.60
CA LEU A 88 -27.68 14.49 17.85
C LEU A 88 -28.52 14.24 19.11
N ALA A 89 -28.96 13.00 19.32
CA ALA A 89 -29.67 12.61 20.53
C ALA A 89 -28.80 12.77 21.78
N PHE A 90 -27.53 12.33 21.72
CA PHE A 90 -26.57 12.48 22.81
C PHE A 90 -26.38 13.94 23.22
N VAL A 91 -26.10 14.83 22.26
CA VAL A 91 -25.93 16.27 22.53
C VAL A 91 -27.20 16.89 23.13
N ARG A 92 -28.38 16.50 22.65
CA ARG A 92 -29.66 16.99 23.21
C ARG A 92 -29.87 16.53 24.65
N PHE A 93 -29.57 15.27 24.97
CA PHE A 93 -29.68 14.77 26.35
C PHE A 93 -28.65 15.43 27.28
N GLN A 94 -27.42 15.65 26.81
CA GLN A 94 -26.40 16.36 27.58
C GLN A 94 -26.80 17.81 27.87
N ALA A 95 -27.37 18.51 26.87
CA ALA A 95 -27.91 19.85 27.06
C ALA A 95 -29.10 19.88 28.04
N ALA A 96 -29.97 18.86 27.99
CA ALA A 96 -31.09 18.75 28.92
C ALA A 96 -30.62 18.48 30.37
N ALA A 97 -29.60 17.63 30.56
CA ALA A 97 -29.03 17.32 31.88
C ALA A 97 -28.34 18.54 32.51
N THR A 98 -27.54 19.28 31.73
CA THR A 98 -26.89 20.52 32.19
C THR A 98 -27.91 21.62 32.48
N TYR A 99 -28.95 21.75 31.66
CA TYR A 99 -30.07 22.66 31.92
C TYR A 99 -30.81 22.32 33.22
N TRP A 100 -31.10 21.03 33.46
CA TRP A 100 -31.73 20.58 34.71
C TRP A 100 -30.90 20.93 35.94
N LEU A 101 -29.58 20.73 35.89
CA LEU A 101 -28.66 21.10 36.97
C LEU A 101 -28.71 22.60 37.27
N ALA A 102 -28.74 23.45 36.22
CA ALA A 102 -28.83 24.89 36.37
C ALA A 102 -30.15 25.36 37.01
N VAL A 103 -31.26 24.67 36.72
CA VAL A 103 -32.56 24.92 37.36
C VAL A 103 -32.57 24.43 38.81
N ALA A 104 -31.94 23.29 39.10
CA ALA A 104 -31.90 22.68 40.42
C ALA A 104 -31.18 23.56 41.47
N VAL A 105 -30.18 24.37 41.07
CA VAL A 105 -29.52 25.36 41.93
C VAL A 105 -30.51 26.38 42.52
N ARG A 106 -31.60 26.69 41.78
CA ARG A 106 -32.58 27.73 42.16
C ARG A 106 -33.69 27.19 43.06
N LEU A 107 -33.76 25.88 43.30
CA LEU A 107 -34.82 25.25 44.10
C LEU A 107 -34.43 25.20 45.58
N PRO A 108 -35.19 25.83 46.49
CA PRO A 108 -34.83 25.93 47.91
C PRO A 108 -34.88 24.58 48.67
N ASN A 109 -35.51 23.56 48.09
CA ASN A 109 -35.70 22.25 48.74
C ASN A 109 -34.55 21.25 48.49
N ILE A 110 -33.57 21.58 47.63
CA ILE A 110 -32.45 20.68 47.30
C ILE A 110 -31.21 21.10 48.08
N LYS A 111 -30.64 20.18 48.87
CA LYS A 111 -29.39 20.42 49.60
C LYS A 111 -28.22 20.55 48.62
N SER A 112 -27.33 21.52 48.84
CA SER A 112 -26.15 21.75 48.00
C SER A 112 -25.23 20.53 47.85
N SER A 113 -25.17 19.65 48.87
CA SER A 113 -24.41 18.39 48.81
C SER A 113 -24.94 17.41 47.77
N ILE A 114 -26.27 17.35 47.55
CA ILE A 114 -26.88 16.46 46.55
C ILE A 114 -26.58 16.99 45.15
N LEU A 115 -26.62 18.31 44.98
CA LEU A 115 -26.34 18.97 43.71
C LEU A 115 -24.86 18.83 43.30
N ILE A 116 -23.93 18.99 44.25
CA ILE A 116 -22.50 18.77 44.01
C ILE A 116 -22.23 17.30 43.66
N GLY A 117 -22.88 16.35 44.35
CA GLY A 117 -22.83 14.93 44.02
C GLY A 117 -23.31 14.65 42.60
N ALA A 118 -24.53 15.09 42.25
CA ALA A 118 -25.09 14.90 40.91
C ALA A 118 -24.24 15.54 39.80
N SER A 119 -23.71 16.75 40.03
CA SER A 119 -22.82 17.42 39.07
C SER A 119 -21.50 16.68 38.87
N SER A 120 -20.93 16.14 39.96
CA SER A 120 -19.70 15.34 39.90
C SER A 120 -19.97 14.01 39.17
N ASP A 121 -21.08 13.34 39.47
CA ASP A 121 -21.45 12.06 38.87
C ASP A 121 -21.73 12.20 37.37
N PHE A 122 -22.39 13.28 36.92
CA PHE A 122 -22.58 13.57 35.50
C PHE A 122 -21.26 13.81 34.77
N SER A 123 -20.32 14.55 35.39
CA SER A 123 -18.97 14.73 34.83
C SER A 123 -18.24 13.40 34.65
N VAL A 124 -18.37 12.47 35.60
CA VAL A 124 -17.80 11.12 35.47
C VAL A 124 -18.49 10.34 34.34
N LEU A 125 -19.81 10.39 34.26
CA LEU A 125 -20.59 9.66 33.26
C LEU A 125 -20.40 10.19 31.83
N ASP A 126 -20.24 11.50 31.66
CA ASP A 126 -20.10 12.15 30.36
C ASP A 126 -18.68 11.98 29.80
N PHE A 127 -17.64 12.08 30.65
CA PHE A 127 -16.26 12.14 30.18
C PHE A 127 -15.40 10.93 30.57
N ASN A 128 -15.62 10.33 31.75
CA ASN A 128 -14.71 9.30 32.26
C ASN A 128 -15.16 7.87 31.93
N ILE A 129 -16.46 7.59 31.80
CA ILE A 129 -16.98 6.24 31.49
C ILE A 129 -16.96 5.90 30.00
N PRO A 130 -17.35 6.78 29.06
CA PRO A 130 -17.52 6.38 27.66
C PRO A 130 -16.20 6.01 26.99
N PHE A 131 -15.13 6.75 27.27
CA PHE A 131 -13.83 6.55 26.63
C PHE A 131 -13.22 5.17 26.96
N PRO A 132 -13.09 4.75 28.24
CA PRO A 132 -12.65 3.40 28.58
C PRO A 132 -13.58 2.30 28.09
N LEU A 133 -14.90 2.56 28.03
CA LEU A 133 -15.88 1.56 27.60
C LEU A 133 -15.75 1.27 26.09
N ILE A 134 -15.56 2.29 25.26
CA ILE A 134 -15.26 2.13 23.83
C ILE A 134 -13.97 1.34 23.66
N PHE A 135 -12.92 1.70 24.41
CA PHE A 135 -11.64 0.99 24.36
C PHE A 135 -11.79 -0.49 24.74
N LEU A 136 -12.61 -0.80 25.75
CA LEU A 136 -12.91 -2.18 26.16
C LEU A 136 -13.62 -2.98 25.06
N ILE A 137 -14.66 -2.40 24.45
CA ILE A 137 -15.41 -3.06 23.37
C ILE A 137 -14.48 -3.30 22.17
N TYR A 138 -13.73 -2.28 21.77
CA TYR A 138 -12.79 -2.37 20.66
C TYR A 138 -11.75 -3.47 20.91
N SER A 139 -11.11 -3.44 22.08
CA SER A 139 -10.09 -4.43 22.47
C SER A 139 -10.67 -5.86 22.49
N ALA A 140 -11.92 -6.03 22.95
CA ALA A 140 -12.57 -7.35 22.96
C ALA A 140 -12.84 -7.88 21.54
N LEU A 141 -13.36 -7.02 20.65
CA LEU A 141 -13.59 -7.37 19.25
C LEU A 141 -12.29 -7.69 18.51
N GLU A 142 -11.24 -6.91 18.76
CA GLU A 142 -9.91 -7.12 18.19
C GLU A 142 -9.33 -8.47 18.62
N VAL A 143 -9.40 -8.81 19.91
CA VAL A 143 -8.94 -10.13 20.42
C VAL A 143 -9.71 -11.28 19.75
N ILE A 144 -11.04 -11.15 19.61
CA ILE A 144 -11.86 -12.17 18.92
C ILE A 144 -11.44 -12.32 17.47
N ALA A 145 -11.25 -11.21 16.76
CA ALA A 145 -10.82 -11.21 15.36
C ALA A 145 -9.44 -11.85 15.19
N VAL A 146 -8.47 -11.50 16.04
CA VAL A 146 -7.12 -12.10 16.03
C VAL A 146 -7.21 -13.60 16.28
N ILE A 147 -7.98 -14.05 17.26
CA ILE A 147 -8.16 -15.49 17.53
C ILE A 147 -8.79 -16.19 16.31
N ALA A 148 -9.80 -15.60 15.68
CA ALA A 148 -10.44 -16.19 14.51
C ALA A 148 -9.47 -16.34 13.31
N VAL A 149 -8.66 -15.31 13.05
CA VAL A 149 -7.59 -15.37 12.04
C VAL A 149 -6.54 -16.43 12.40
N MET A 150 -6.13 -16.49 13.66
CA MET A 150 -5.15 -17.47 14.12
C MET A 150 -5.66 -18.90 14.02
N VAL A 151 -6.93 -19.16 14.33
CA VAL A 151 -7.53 -20.50 14.20
C VAL A 151 -7.61 -20.93 12.73
N SER A 152 -7.96 -20.01 11.82
CA SER A 152 -8.10 -20.32 10.39
C SER A 152 -6.76 -20.53 9.66
N VAL A 153 -5.75 -19.69 9.94
CA VAL A 153 -4.49 -19.68 9.19
C VAL A 153 -3.34 -20.34 9.97
N ALA A 154 -3.28 -20.14 11.29
CA ALA A 154 -2.10 -20.38 12.10
C ALA A 154 -2.38 -21.16 13.40
N TRP A 155 -3.24 -22.19 13.33
CA TRP A 155 -3.74 -22.89 14.53
C TRP A 155 -2.63 -23.43 15.45
N LYS A 156 -1.45 -23.76 14.91
CA LYS A 156 -0.27 -24.21 15.68
C LYS A 156 0.28 -23.13 16.64
N VAL A 157 0.10 -21.85 16.32
CA VAL A 157 0.51 -20.72 17.19
C VAL A 157 -0.37 -20.65 18.43
N LEU A 158 -1.64 -21.06 18.32
CA LEU A 158 -2.59 -21.06 19.44
C LEU A 158 -2.12 -21.92 20.63
N ILE A 159 -1.39 -23.01 20.35
CA ILE A 159 -0.84 -23.91 21.38
C ILE A 159 0.14 -23.16 22.29
N VAL A 160 0.91 -22.22 21.75
CA VAL A 160 1.85 -21.37 22.52
C VAL A 160 1.12 -20.17 23.13
N ALA A 161 0.12 -19.63 22.43
CA ALA A 161 -0.65 -18.49 22.89
C ALA A 161 -1.48 -18.78 24.15
N ILE A 162 -2.06 -19.99 24.29
CA ILE A 162 -2.92 -20.34 25.43
C ILE A 162 -2.17 -20.24 26.78
N PRO A 163 -0.99 -20.88 26.97
CA PRO A 163 -0.19 -20.70 28.18
C PRO A 163 0.21 -19.24 28.43
N ALA A 164 0.53 -18.48 27.38
CA ALA A 164 0.87 -17.06 27.49
C ALA A 164 -0.33 -16.24 28.01
N ILE A 165 -1.54 -16.47 27.50
CA ILE A 165 -2.77 -15.81 27.97
C ILE A 165 -3.06 -16.17 29.44
N VAL A 166 -2.92 -17.43 29.83
CA VAL A 166 -3.13 -17.87 31.22
C VAL A 166 -2.11 -17.21 32.15
N ALA A 167 -0.83 -17.17 31.77
CA ALA A 167 0.21 -16.49 32.53
C ALA A 167 -0.08 -14.99 32.68
N SER A 168 -0.46 -14.32 31.58
CA SER A 168 -0.82 -12.90 31.61
C SER A 168 -2.05 -12.63 32.48
N LYS A 169 -3.06 -13.53 32.48
CA LYS A 169 -4.22 -13.42 33.38
C LYS A 169 -3.85 -13.57 34.85
N TYR A 170 -2.95 -14.49 35.17
CA TYR A 170 -2.45 -14.67 36.54
C TYR A 170 -1.70 -13.43 37.03
N ILE A 171 -0.84 -12.85 36.19
CA ILE A 171 -0.09 -11.63 36.50
C ILE A 171 -1.05 -10.43 36.66
N GLN A 172 -2.03 -10.29 35.75
CA GLN A 172 -3.04 -9.24 35.80
C GLN A 172 -3.86 -9.29 37.11
N GLY A 173 -4.17 -10.48 37.61
CA GLY A 173 -4.87 -10.64 38.90
C GLY A 173 -4.09 -10.07 40.08
N LYS A 174 -2.78 -10.31 40.15
CA LYS A 174 -1.91 -9.75 41.20
C LYS A 174 -1.82 -8.23 41.10
N TYR A 175 -1.65 -7.70 39.89
CA TYR A 175 -1.63 -6.26 39.65
C TYR A 175 -2.92 -5.59 40.11
N LEU A 176 -4.08 -6.15 39.75
CA LEU A 176 -5.38 -5.53 40.06
C LEU A 176 -5.62 -5.40 41.57
N SER A 177 -5.06 -6.31 42.38
CA SER A 177 -5.09 -6.18 43.83
C SER A 177 -4.28 -4.97 44.30
N THR A 178 -3.04 -4.84 43.85
CA THR A 178 -2.14 -3.74 44.25
C THR A 178 -2.60 -2.39 43.70
N ALA A 179 -3.01 -2.33 42.43
CA ALA A 179 -3.41 -1.11 41.75
C ALA A 179 -4.64 -0.47 42.40
N ARG A 180 -5.63 -1.27 42.83
CA ARG A 180 -6.82 -0.76 43.53
C ARG A 180 -6.46 -0.07 44.84
N GLU A 181 -5.58 -0.69 45.64
CA GLU A 181 -5.11 -0.10 46.89
C GLU A 181 -4.31 1.18 46.65
N LEU A 182 -3.49 1.20 45.60
CA LEU A 182 -2.65 2.35 45.29
C LEU A 182 -3.46 3.54 44.76
N ILE A 183 -4.49 3.30 43.94
CA ILE A 183 -5.45 4.33 43.50
C ILE A 183 -6.21 4.89 44.71
N ARG A 184 -6.61 4.03 45.66
CA ARG A 184 -7.26 4.46 46.90
C ARG A 184 -6.37 5.38 47.73
N ILE A 185 -5.12 4.98 47.94
CA ILE A 185 -4.14 5.79 48.68
C ILE A 185 -3.90 7.13 47.97
N ASN A 186 -3.67 7.10 46.65
CA ASN A 186 -3.48 8.30 45.82
C ASN A 186 -4.69 9.26 45.87
N GLY A 187 -5.91 8.72 45.92
CA GLY A 187 -7.12 9.53 46.11
C GLY A 187 -7.16 10.23 47.47
N THR A 188 -6.70 9.56 48.53
CA THR A 188 -6.70 10.10 49.89
C THR A 188 -5.55 11.08 50.18
N THR A 189 -4.41 10.98 49.49
CA THR A 189 -3.25 11.87 49.73
C THR A 189 -3.34 13.22 49.04
N LYS A 190 -4.05 13.31 47.92
CA LYS A 190 -4.24 14.57 47.19
C LYS A 190 -5.09 15.59 47.95
N ALA A 191 -6.08 15.12 48.71
CA ALA A 191 -7.00 16.00 49.42
C ALA A 191 -6.30 16.85 50.52
N PRO A 192 -5.45 16.29 51.40
CA PRO A 192 -4.65 17.07 52.34
C PRO A 192 -3.78 18.15 51.69
N VAL A 193 -3.13 17.84 50.56
CA VAL A 193 -2.28 18.82 49.83
C VAL A 193 -3.12 19.99 49.33
N LEU A 194 -4.30 19.73 48.76
CA LEU A 194 -5.21 20.76 48.27
C LEU A 194 -5.79 21.62 49.41
N ASN A 195 -6.17 20.97 50.53
CA ASN A 195 -6.66 21.68 51.71
C ASN A 195 -5.59 22.60 52.29
N TYR A 196 -4.35 22.09 52.43
CA TYR A 196 -3.22 22.86 52.92
C TYR A 196 -2.92 24.09 52.04
N ALA A 197 -2.96 23.92 50.72
CA ALA A 197 -2.80 25.03 49.77
C ALA A 197 -3.95 26.05 49.90
N THR A 198 -5.17 25.59 50.11
CA THR A 198 -6.36 26.45 50.28
C THR A 198 -6.28 27.27 51.57
N GLU A 199 -5.95 26.63 52.70
CA GLU A 199 -5.78 27.31 54.00
C GLU A 199 -4.63 28.32 53.98
N THR A 200 -3.51 27.97 53.34
CA THR A 200 -2.35 28.86 53.18
C THR A 200 -2.70 30.08 52.31
N SER A 201 -3.47 29.88 51.23
CA SER A 201 -3.93 30.96 50.34
C SER A 201 -4.85 31.95 51.08
N LEU A 202 -5.82 31.44 51.84
CA LEU A 202 -6.71 32.27 52.66
C LEU A 202 -5.94 32.99 53.79
N GLY A 203 -4.93 32.35 54.37
CA GLY A 203 -4.12 32.88 55.48
C GLY A 203 -2.88 33.68 55.08
N VAL A 204 -2.65 33.93 53.78
CA VAL A 204 -1.36 34.43 53.27
C VAL A 204 -0.91 35.76 53.90
N ILE A 205 -1.85 36.65 54.20
CA ILE A 205 -1.57 37.95 54.83
C ILE A 205 -1.05 37.76 56.26
N ILE A 206 -1.67 36.84 57.01
CA ILE A 206 -1.30 36.54 58.40
C ILE A 206 0.09 35.88 58.44
N ILE A 207 0.33 34.91 57.55
CA ILE A 207 1.61 34.19 57.48
C ILE A 207 2.77 35.15 57.21
N ARG A 208 2.56 36.11 56.29
CA ARG A 208 3.54 37.17 56.00
C ARG A 208 3.71 38.17 57.15
N ALA A 209 2.63 38.53 57.83
CA ALA A 209 2.69 39.44 58.97
C ALA A 209 3.53 38.88 60.14
N PHE A 210 3.55 37.56 60.32
CA PHE A 210 4.36 36.89 61.35
C PHE A 210 5.74 36.40 60.88
N GLY A 211 6.09 36.57 59.59
CA GLY A 211 7.38 36.12 59.04
C GLY A 211 7.59 34.60 59.11
N MET A 212 6.50 33.82 58.97
CA MET A 212 6.48 32.36 59.16
C MET A 212 6.49 31.58 57.84
N GLU A 213 6.87 32.20 56.72
CA GLU A 213 6.76 31.63 55.36
C GLU A 213 7.53 30.31 55.22
N GLN A 214 8.74 30.24 55.79
CA GLN A 214 9.60 29.06 55.72
C GLN A 214 9.00 27.83 56.40
N ARG A 215 8.18 28.03 57.44
CA ARG A 215 7.49 26.91 58.12
C ARG A 215 6.30 26.39 57.32
N PHE A 216 5.66 27.28 56.55
CA PHE A 216 4.57 26.91 55.66
C PHE A 216 5.03 26.31 54.32
N PHE A 217 6.31 26.47 53.98
CA PHE A 217 6.96 25.74 52.90
C PHE A 217 7.23 24.29 53.31
N SER A 218 6.16 23.48 53.34
CA SER A 218 6.23 22.08 53.76
C SER A 218 6.47 21.16 52.55
N ASP A 219 7.74 20.80 52.32
CA ASP A 219 8.12 19.83 51.27
C ASP A 219 7.59 18.42 51.54
N LEU A 220 7.33 18.06 52.81
CA LEU A 220 6.97 16.70 53.22
C LEU A 220 5.65 16.18 52.63
N LEU A 221 4.62 17.04 52.54
CA LEU A 221 3.31 16.66 52.00
C LEU A 221 3.40 16.41 50.49
N ILE A 222 4.17 17.24 49.79
CA ILE A 222 4.39 17.12 48.35
C ILE A 222 5.23 15.88 48.06
N ASP A 223 6.28 15.64 48.84
CA ASP A 223 7.15 14.45 48.70
C ASP A 223 6.38 13.14 48.92
N TYR A 224 5.43 13.11 49.86
CA TYR A 224 4.62 11.92 50.11
C TYR A 224 3.68 11.62 48.93
N ASP A 225 3.00 12.64 48.40
CA ASP A 225 2.13 12.49 47.22
C ASP A 225 2.94 12.09 45.97
N ALA A 226 4.09 12.73 45.75
CA ALA A 226 5.00 12.40 44.64
C ALA A 226 5.51 10.96 44.69
N LYS A 227 5.87 10.44 45.88
CA LYS A 227 6.28 9.03 46.05
C LYS A 227 5.16 8.06 45.69
N ILE A 228 3.94 8.33 46.13
CA ILE A 228 2.78 7.47 45.82
C ILE A 228 2.49 7.48 44.33
N PHE A 229 2.53 8.66 43.69
CA PHE A 229 2.36 8.79 42.26
C PHE A 229 3.44 8.00 41.50
N PHE A 230 4.71 8.12 41.90
CA PHE A 230 5.81 7.36 41.30
C PHE A 230 5.60 5.85 41.41
N HIS A 231 5.22 5.35 42.59
CA HIS A 231 4.92 3.92 42.78
C HIS A 231 3.72 3.47 41.94
N SER A 232 2.70 4.32 41.76
CA SER A 232 1.56 4.01 40.89
C SER A 232 1.97 3.83 39.44
N THR A 233 2.82 4.71 38.93
CA THR A 233 3.39 4.61 37.58
C THR A 233 4.32 3.40 37.45
N ALA A 234 5.17 3.13 38.45
CA ALA A 234 6.07 1.98 38.42
C ALA A 234 5.31 0.64 38.39
N VAL A 235 4.18 0.54 39.09
CA VAL A 235 3.34 -0.66 39.11
C VAL A 235 2.60 -0.87 37.78
N SER A 236 2.19 0.19 37.08
CA SER A 236 1.61 0.06 35.73
C SER A 236 2.66 -0.39 34.71
N GLU A 237 3.86 0.20 34.74
CA GLU A 237 4.97 -0.20 33.85
C GLU A 237 5.41 -1.65 34.11
N TRP A 238 5.46 -2.06 35.37
CA TRP A 238 5.75 -3.44 35.75
C TRP A 238 4.77 -4.43 35.13
N LEU A 239 3.47 -4.09 35.06
CA LEU A 239 2.46 -4.94 34.45
C LEU A 239 2.68 -5.05 32.94
N VAL A 240 2.91 -3.93 32.26
CA VAL A 240 3.11 -3.89 30.80
C VAL A 240 4.26 -4.81 30.41
N LEU A 241 5.42 -4.62 31.03
CA LEU A 241 6.62 -5.44 30.76
C LEU A 241 6.38 -6.95 31.00
N ARG A 242 5.56 -7.29 32.00
CA ARG A 242 5.27 -8.70 32.35
C ARG A 242 4.20 -9.34 31.47
N ILE A 243 3.29 -8.56 30.89
CA ILE A 243 2.30 -9.05 29.91
C ILE A 243 2.94 -9.22 28.53
N GLU A 244 3.82 -8.30 28.13
CA GLU A 244 4.48 -8.33 26.83
C GLU A 244 5.46 -9.50 26.68
N ALA A 245 6.18 -9.87 27.74
CA ALA A 245 7.18 -10.92 27.66
C ALA A 245 6.62 -12.29 27.20
N PRO A 246 5.52 -12.84 27.77
CA PRO A 246 4.87 -14.04 27.24
C PRO A 246 4.29 -13.87 25.83
N GLN A 247 3.80 -12.68 25.48
CA GLN A 247 3.20 -12.41 24.17
C GLN A 247 4.26 -12.38 23.06
N ASN A 248 5.47 -11.87 23.35
CA ASN A 248 6.59 -11.88 22.41
C ASN A 248 7.00 -13.30 21.99
N VAL A 249 6.87 -14.29 22.87
CA VAL A 249 7.09 -15.71 22.52
C VAL A 249 6.10 -16.17 21.44
N THR A 250 4.86 -15.68 21.49
CA THR A 250 3.84 -15.98 20.47
C THR A 250 4.18 -15.31 19.14
N LEU A 251 4.72 -14.08 19.17
CA LEU A 251 5.21 -13.38 17.97
C LEU A 251 6.37 -14.11 17.30
N PHE A 252 7.37 -14.57 18.06
CA PHE A 252 8.47 -15.37 17.51
C PHE A 252 7.96 -16.67 16.86
N ARG A 253 6.96 -17.32 17.48
CA ARG A 253 6.34 -18.53 16.89
C ARG A 253 5.58 -18.24 15.61
N ALA A 254 4.87 -17.10 15.54
CA ALA A 254 4.18 -16.68 14.32
C ALA A 254 5.17 -16.30 13.20
N ALA A 255 6.27 -15.62 13.54
CA ALA A 255 7.31 -15.26 12.60
C ALA A 255 7.96 -16.51 11.98
N ASP A 256 8.28 -17.53 12.79
CA ASP A 256 8.80 -18.82 12.30
C ASP A 256 7.85 -19.50 11.29
N LEU A 257 6.53 -19.44 11.55
CA LEU A 257 5.52 -20.01 10.66
C LEU A 257 5.47 -19.29 9.30
N ILE A 258 5.72 -17.98 9.27
CA ILE A 258 5.70 -17.16 8.05
C ILE A 258 7.04 -17.27 7.29
N LEU A 259 8.15 -17.25 8.01
CA LEU A 259 9.50 -17.19 7.44
C LEU A 259 9.99 -18.52 6.91
N LEU A 260 9.55 -19.66 7.44
CA LEU A 260 9.92 -20.97 6.91
C LEU A 260 9.15 -21.25 5.60
N PRO A 261 9.79 -21.17 4.42
CA PRO A 261 9.12 -21.49 3.17
C PRO A 261 8.82 -22.99 3.22
N ARG A 262 7.52 -23.36 3.27
CA ARG A 262 7.13 -24.75 3.02
C ARG A 262 7.63 -25.09 1.61
N GLY A 263 8.38 -26.18 1.47
CA GLY A 263 9.15 -26.58 0.27
C GLY A 263 8.37 -26.79 -1.05
N ASN A 264 7.22 -26.16 -1.22
CA ASN A 264 6.37 -26.20 -2.42
C ASN A 264 6.99 -25.49 -3.63
N PHE A 265 8.06 -24.70 -3.47
CA PHE A 265 8.79 -24.13 -4.62
C PHE A 265 9.71 -25.16 -5.31
N MET A 266 9.97 -26.33 -4.73
CA MET A 266 10.81 -27.37 -5.35
C MET A 266 10.07 -28.26 -6.37
N HIS A 267 8.74 -28.12 -6.48
CA HIS A 267 7.90 -28.94 -7.38
C HIS A 267 7.17 -28.06 -8.41
N ILE A 268 7.86 -27.07 -8.97
CA ILE A 268 7.35 -26.28 -10.10
C ILE A 268 7.83 -26.97 -11.37
N SER A 269 6.96 -27.09 -12.38
CA SER A 269 7.35 -27.56 -13.71
C SER A 269 8.43 -26.62 -14.24
N SER A 270 9.66 -27.11 -14.37
CA SER A 270 10.76 -26.31 -14.92
C SER A 270 10.45 -25.92 -16.36
N GLU A 271 10.86 -24.72 -16.74
CA GLU A 271 10.97 -24.38 -18.15
C GLU A 271 11.96 -25.35 -18.83
N PRO A 272 11.77 -25.65 -20.13
CA PRO A 272 12.72 -26.47 -20.89
C PRO A 272 14.13 -25.90 -20.79
N GLU A 273 15.14 -26.76 -20.87
CA GLU A 273 16.53 -26.33 -20.84
C GLU A 273 16.82 -25.32 -21.97
N ALA A 274 17.51 -24.23 -21.63
CA ALA A 274 17.80 -23.15 -22.56
C ALA A 274 18.67 -23.59 -23.76
N ILE A 275 19.45 -24.65 -23.60
CA ILE A 275 20.33 -25.20 -24.63
C ILE A 275 20.11 -26.71 -24.71
N VAL A 276 19.62 -27.18 -25.85
CA VAL A 276 19.57 -28.60 -26.19
C VAL A 276 20.72 -28.90 -27.14
N GLU A 277 21.80 -29.51 -26.62
CA GLU A 277 23.06 -29.72 -27.37
C GLU A 277 22.84 -30.46 -28.69
N ASP A 278 21.97 -31.47 -28.71
CA ASP A 278 21.72 -32.31 -29.90
C ASP A 278 20.97 -31.60 -31.05
N HIS A 279 20.35 -30.45 -30.79
CA HIS A 279 19.50 -29.74 -31.76
C HIS A 279 19.91 -28.28 -31.97
N ARG A 280 21.17 -27.94 -31.67
CA ARG A 280 21.65 -26.57 -31.78
C ARG A 280 21.74 -26.10 -33.24
N PRO A 281 21.10 -24.98 -33.61
CA PRO A 281 21.26 -24.44 -34.95
C PRO A 281 22.69 -23.93 -35.20
N PRO A 282 23.16 -23.91 -36.47
CA PRO A 282 24.48 -23.41 -36.82
C PRO A 282 24.61 -21.91 -36.51
N SER A 283 25.83 -21.46 -36.20
CA SER A 283 26.14 -20.06 -35.84
C SER A 283 25.82 -19.04 -36.95
N SER A 284 25.73 -19.47 -38.20
CA SER A 284 25.32 -18.64 -39.35
C SER A 284 23.80 -18.48 -39.50
N ARG A 285 23.00 -19.04 -38.57
CA ARG A 285 21.55 -18.88 -38.54
C ARG A 285 21.18 -17.64 -37.72
N PRO A 286 20.24 -16.79 -38.17
CA PRO A 286 19.49 -16.89 -39.42
C PRO A 286 20.25 -16.29 -40.63
N SER A 287 20.41 -17.08 -41.71
CA SER A 287 21.05 -16.62 -42.95
C SER A 287 20.09 -15.92 -43.91
N ARG A 288 18.79 -16.22 -43.82
CA ARG A 288 17.69 -15.58 -44.57
C ARG A 288 16.53 -15.35 -43.60
N GLY A 289 15.98 -14.13 -43.58
CA GLY A 289 14.88 -13.73 -42.68
C GLY A 289 13.49 -14.22 -43.14
N ARG A 290 13.39 -15.43 -43.69
CA ARG A 290 12.11 -16.06 -44.06
C ARG A 290 11.51 -16.73 -42.83
N ILE A 291 10.28 -16.37 -42.49
CA ILE A 291 9.54 -16.94 -41.35
C ILE A 291 8.28 -17.59 -41.89
N GLU A 292 8.04 -18.84 -41.49
CA GLU A 292 6.91 -19.64 -41.94
C GLU A 292 6.20 -20.19 -40.70
N HIS A 293 4.97 -19.73 -40.48
CA HIS A 293 4.09 -20.27 -39.46
C HIS A 293 3.13 -21.24 -40.14
N GLU A 294 3.03 -22.46 -39.62
CA GLU A 294 2.07 -23.48 -40.05
C GLU A 294 1.19 -23.84 -38.85
N ASP A 295 -0.12 -23.59 -38.94
CA ASP A 295 -1.13 -23.92 -37.92
C ASP A 295 -0.78 -23.46 -36.49
N LEU A 296 -0.25 -22.24 -36.34
CA LEU A 296 0.16 -21.71 -35.04
C LEU A 296 -1.04 -21.56 -34.08
N LYS A 297 -0.96 -22.24 -32.94
CA LYS A 297 -1.97 -22.25 -31.87
C LYS A 297 -1.32 -21.87 -30.56
N VAL A 298 -1.91 -20.90 -29.84
CA VAL A 298 -1.36 -20.38 -28.58
C VAL A 298 -2.42 -20.37 -27.49
N GLN A 299 -2.04 -20.78 -26.29
CA GLN A 299 -2.89 -20.91 -25.11
C GLN A 299 -2.09 -20.52 -23.85
N TYR A 300 -2.66 -19.69 -22.98
CA TYR A 300 -1.97 -19.28 -21.74
C TYR A 300 -2.04 -20.32 -20.62
N ARG A 301 -3.09 -21.14 -20.60
CA ARG A 301 -3.30 -22.20 -19.60
C ARG A 301 -3.96 -23.40 -20.26
N PRO A 302 -3.61 -24.64 -19.91
CA PRO A 302 -4.16 -25.86 -20.54
C PRO A 302 -5.70 -25.94 -20.53
N ASN A 303 -6.34 -25.31 -19.54
CA ASN A 303 -7.80 -25.34 -19.36
C ASN A 303 -8.54 -24.11 -19.94
N MET A 304 -7.84 -23.23 -20.67
CA MET A 304 -8.44 -22.00 -21.25
C MET A 304 -8.67 -22.15 -22.75
N PRO A 305 -9.61 -21.42 -23.38
CA PRO A 305 -9.76 -21.46 -24.83
C PRO A 305 -8.49 -20.95 -25.54
N LEU A 306 -8.22 -21.51 -26.72
CA LEU A 306 -7.15 -21.07 -27.61
C LEU A 306 -7.29 -19.59 -27.97
N VAL A 307 -6.20 -18.85 -27.79
CA VAL A 307 -6.10 -17.41 -28.07
C VAL A 307 -5.82 -17.17 -29.55
N LEU A 308 -4.86 -17.92 -30.10
CA LEU A 308 -4.60 -18.05 -31.53
C LEU A 308 -5.12 -19.42 -32.01
N LYS A 309 -5.90 -19.41 -33.09
CA LYS A 309 -6.63 -20.57 -33.60
C LYS A 309 -6.14 -20.97 -35.00
N GLY A 310 -4.89 -21.43 -35.10
CA GLY A 310 -4.35 -22.00 -36.34
C GLY A 310 -4.03 -20.94 -37.40
N ILE A 311 -3.01 -20.13 -37.14
CA ILE A 311 -2.53 -19.12 -38.09
C ILE A 311 -1.44 -19.74 -38.96
N SER A 312 -1.64 -19.74 -40.28
CA SER A 312 -0.62 -20.11 -41.26
C SER A 312 -0.25 -18.90 -42.12
N CYS A 313 1.01 -18.48 -42.09
CA CYS A 313 1.51 -17.36 -42.89
C CYS A 313 3.00 -17.48 -43.19
N ILE A 314 3.42 -16.87 -44.32
CA ILE A 314 4.81 -16.88 -44.78
C ILE A 314 5.27 -15.43 -44.94
N PHE A 315 6.25 -15.02 -44.15
CA PHE A 315 6.98 -13.77 -44.29
C PHE A 315 8.21 -14.01 -45.17
N ARG A 316 8.29 -13.28 -46.28
CA ARG A 316 9.41 -13.40 -47.24
C ARG A 316 10.62 -12.61 -46.75
N GLU A 317 11.80 -13.01 -47.18
CA GLU A 317 13.04 -12.30 -46.86
C GLU A 317 12.96 -10.82 -47.32
N GLY A 318 13.40 -9.90 -46.45
CA GLY A 318 13.42 -8.46 -46.74
C GLY A 318 12.06 -7.76 -46.77
N SER A 319 10.98 -8.45 -46.37
CA SER A 319 9.63 -7.87 -46.35
C SER A 319 9.33 -7.12 -45.05
N ARG A 320 8.65 -5.96 -45.17
CA ARG A 320 8.12 -5.21 -44.03
C ARG A 320 6.64 -5.53 -43.87
N VAL A 321 6.25 -6.13 -42.74
CA VAL A 321 4.88 -6.60 -42.49
C VAL A 321 4.32 -5.92 -41.25
N GLY A 322 3.20 -5.22 -41.41
CA GLY A 322 2.42 -4.65 -40.30
C GLY A 322 1.34 -5.62 -39.83
N ILE A 323 1.36 -6.01 -38.56
CA ILE A 323 0.31 -6.81 -37.92
C ILE A 323 -0.58 -5.89 -37.10
N VAL A 324 -1.87 -5.86 -37.47
CA VAL A 324 -2.89 -5.03 -36.81
C VAL A 324 -3.90 -5.92 -36.10
N GLY A 325 -4.21 -5.60 -34.85
CA GLY A 325 -5.21 -6.29 -34.05
C GLY A 325 -6.05 -5.34 -33.18
N ARG A 326 -7.24 -5.80 -32.78
CA ARG A 326 -8.05 -5.14 -31.74
C ARG A 326 -7.37 -5.32 -30.38
N THR A 327 -7.56 -4.35 -29.46
CA THR A 327 -6.83 -4.12 -28.20
C THR A 327 -6.95 -5.21 -27.12
N ASP A 328 -7.12 -6.47 -27.52
CA ASP A 328 -7.45 -7.57 -26.62
C ASP A 328 -6.40 -8.69 -26.75
N ARG A 329 -5.34 -8.60 -25.93
CA ARG A 329 -4.39 -9.65 -25.52
C ARG A 329 -3.55 -10.40 -26.58
N LYS A 330 -4.04 -10.62 -27.80
CA LYS A 330 -3.45 -11.50 -28.83
C LYS A 330 -2.12 -11.03 -29.44
N LEU A 331 -1.85 -9.73 -29.36
CA LEU A 331 -0.66 -9.12 -29.99
C LEU A 331 0.61 -9.26 -29.15
N LYS A 332 0.49 -9.50 -27.84
CA LYS A 332 1.65 -9.73 -26.96
C LYS A 332 2.30 -11.08 -27.23
N ASP A 333 1.50 -12.08 -27.59
CA ASP A 333 1.94 -13.48 -27.76
C ASP A 333 2.74 -13.71 -29.04
N LEU A 334 2.43 -12.95 -30.09
CA LEU A 334 3.14 -13.00 -31.39
C LEU A 334 4.56 -12.43 -31.32
N ARG A 335 4.93 -11.76 -30.23
CA ARG A 335 6.21 -11.06 -30.12
C ARG A 335 7.36 -12.00 -29.71
N MET A 336 7.11 -13.17 -29.13
CA MET A 336 8.08 -13.90 -28.29
C MET A 336 9.35 -14.48 -28.97
N GLU A 337 9.53 -14.39 -30.30
CA GLU A 337 10.59 -15.13 -31.01
C GLU A 337 11.52 -14.26 -31.89
N LEU A 338 11.44 -12.94 -31.76
CA LEU A 338 12.22 -11.98 -32.58
C LEU A 338 12.88 -10.92 -31.69
N SER A 339 13.81 -10.14 -32.25
CA SER A 339 14.24 -8.89 -31.60
C SER A 339 13.04 -7.93 -31.54
N ILE A 340 12.53 -7.68 -30.33
CA ILE A 340 11.31 -6.90 -30.09
C ILE A 340 11.68 -5.56 -29.47
N ILE A 341 11.05 -4.48 -29.95
CA ILE A 341 11.01 -3.21 -29.21
C ILE A 341 9.79 -3.26 -28.28
N PRO A 342 9.96 -3.25 -26.95
CA PRO A 342 8.84 -3.30 -26.01
C PRO A 342 7.99 -2.03 -26.08
N GLN A 343 6.71 -2.14 -25.71
CA GLN A 343 5.78 -0.99 -25.69
C GLN A 343 6.13 0.06 -24.63
N GLU A 344 6.79 -0.38 -23.56
CA GLU A 344 7.33 0.48 -22.51
C GLU A 344 8.85 0.30 -22.51
N PRO A 345 9.65 1.33 -22.81
CA PRO A 345 11.10 1.23 -22.76
C PRO A 345 11.54 1.12 -21.30
N ILE A 346 12.10 -0.02 -20.92
CA ILE A 346 12.68 -0.26 -19.59
C ILE A 346 14.19 -0.25 -19.75
N LEU A 347 14.86 0.66 -19.03
CA LEU A 347 16.31 0.69 -18.91
C LEU A 347 16.70 0.15 -17.54
N PHE A 348 17.70 -0.74 -17.50
CA PHE A 348 18.28 -1.20 -16.25
C PHE A 348 19.25 -0.15 -15.71
N ARG A 349 19.34 -0.06 -14.38
CA ARG A 349 20.26 0.87 -13.72
C ARG A 349 21.71 0.45 -14.03
N GLY A 350 22.46 1.31 -14.70
CA GLY A 350 23.84 1.05 -15.10
C GLY A 350 24.29 1.95 -16.26
N ARG A 351 25.47 1.67 -16.81
CA ARG A 351 26.01 2.39 -17.97
C ARG A 351 25.13 2.15 -19.21
N GLY A 352 25.11 3.12 -20.12
CA GLY A 352 24.40 2.98 -21.39
C GLY A 352 24.96 1.83 -22.23
N THR A 353 26.28 1.59 -22.15
CA THR A 353 26.95 0.43 -22.76
C THR A 353 26.46 -0.89 -22.19
N THR A 354 26.30 -0.99 -20.87
CA THR A 354 25.82 -2.22 -20.21
C THR A 354 24.35 -2.53 -20.54
N ASN A 355 23.53 -1.51 -20.81
CA ASN A 355 22.15 -1.72 -21.28
C ASN A 355 22.08 -2.19 -22.74
N MET A 356 23.04 -1.78 -23.57
CA MET A 356 23.07 -2.17 -24.98
C MET A 356 23.78 -3.51 -25.22
N ASP A 357 24.85 -3.78 -24.46
CA ASP A 357 25.60 -5.02 -24.52
C ASP A 357 25.99 -5.50 -23.10
N PRO A 358 25.09 -6.21 -22.41
CA PRO A 358 25.36 -6.73 -21.06
C PRO A 358 26.40 -7.85 -21.04
N LEU A 359 26.73 -8.44 -22.19
CA LEU A 359 27.68 -9.55 -22.31
C LEU A 359 29.08 -9.12 -22.78
N GLY A 360 29.23 -7.86 -23.22
CA GLY A 360 30.51 -7.29 -23.66
C GLY A 360 31.09 -7.98 -24.91
N LEU A 361 30.21 -8.40 -25.82
CA LEU A 361 30.57 -9.10 -27.05
C LEU A 361 30.99 -8.15 -28.19
N HIS A 362 30.64 -6.86 -28.09
CA HIS A 362 30.86 -5.85 -29.12
C HIS A 362 31.82 -4.76 -28.68
N SER A 363 32.52 -4.18 -29.65
CA SER A 363 33.45 -3.07 -29.40
C SER A 363 32.72 -1.73 -29.29
N ASP A 364 33.30 -0.78 -28.56
CA ASP A 364 32.73 0.57 -28.41
C ASP A 364 32.46 1.25 -29.77
N HIS A 365 33.29 0.98 -30.77
CA HIS A 365 33.09 1.50 -32.13
C HIS A 365 31.78 0.99 -32.76
N GLU A 366 31.47 -0.30 -32.63
CA GLU A 366 30.23 -0.90 -33.15
C GLU A 366 28.99 -0.36 -32.41
N ILE A 367 29.12 -0.13 -31.10
CA ILE A 367 28.07 0.48 -30.27
C ILE A 367 27.81 1.92 -30.72
N TRP A 368 28.87 2.72 -30.95
CA TRP A 368 28.75 4.09 -31.45
C TRP A 368 28.19 4.16 -32.87
N GLU A 369 28.54 3.22 -33.75
CA GLU A 369 27.97 3.11 -35.10
C GLU A 369 26.47 2.79 -35.05
N ALA A 370 26.04 1.93 -34.11
CA ALA A 370 24.62 1.63 -33.89
C ALA A 370 23.86 2.86 -33.36
N LEU A 371 24.43 3.61 -32.41
CA LEU A 371 23.87 4.87 -31.90
C LEU A 371 23.78 5.96 -32.97
N GLU A 372 24.73 6.00 -33.90
CA GLU A 372 24.72 6.91 -35.05
C GLU A 372 23.59 6.59 -36.02
N LYS A 373 23.40 5.30 -36.34
CA LYS A 373 22.28 4.82 -37.16
C LYS A 373 20.92 5.08 -36.52
N CYS A 374 20.83 5.04 -35.18
CA CYS A 374 19.63 5.37 -34.43
C CYS A 374 19.46 6.89 -34.17
N GLN A 375 20.34 7.75 -34.68
CA GLN A 375 20.33 9.20 -34.49
C GLN A 375 20.40 9.66 -33.02
N LEU A 376 20.88 8.79 -32.12
CA LEU A 376 21.03 9.06 -30.68
C LEU A 376 22.42 9.60 -30.29
N LYS A 377 23.39 9.50 -31.22
CA LYS A 377 24.77 10.01 -31.03
C LYS A 377 24.85 11.47 -30.54
N PRO A 378 24.14 12.47 -31.10
CA PRO A 378 24.22 13.85 -30.61
C PRO A 378 23.61 14.04 -29.21
N THR A 379 22.59 13.25 -28.84
CA THR A 379 21.92 13.30 -27.54
C THR A 379 22.77 12.68 -26.42
N ILE A 380 23.55 11.65 -26.75
CA ILE A 380 24.45 10.94 -25.82
C ILE A 380 25.83 11.61 -25.74
N SER A 381 26.23 12.35 -26.78
CA SER A 381 27.53 13.06 -26.81
C SER A 381 27.51 14.43 -26.10
N SER A 382 26.34 14.94 -25.70
CA SER A 382 26.23 16.19 -24.92
C SER A 382 26.41 15.91 -23.42
N PRO A 383 27.05 16.80 -22.63
CA PRO A 383 27.06 16.66 -21.17
C PRO A 383 25.63 16.90 -20.65
N PRO A 384 24.99 15.98 -19.89
CA PRO A 384 25.53 14.96 -18.96
C PRO A 384 25.37 13.50 -19.43
N GLY A 385 25.07 13.26 -20.71
CA GLY A 385 24.61 11.97 -21.24
C GLY A 385 25.69 11.00 -21.72
N GLN A 386 26.94 11.12 -21.26
CA GLN A 386 28.00 10.20 -21.67
C GLN A 386 27.63 8.75 -21.29
N LEU A 387 27.97 7.80 -22.17
CA LEU A 387 27.70 6.36 -21.98
C LEU A 387 28.21 5.78 -20.64
N ASP A 388 29.22 6.43 -20.06
CA ASP A 388 29.87 6.06 -18.80
C ASP A 388 29.42 6.90 -17.58
N SER A 389 28.44 7.80 -17.70
CA SER A 389 27.98 8.57 -16.54
C SER A 389 27.26 7.65 -15.54
N SER A 390 28.00 7.31 -14.49
CA SER A 390 27.46 6.68 -13.29
C SER A 390 26.67 7.72 -12.51
N ASP A 391 25.37 7.46 -12.34
CA ASP A 391 24.41 8.15 -11.48
C ASP A 391 23.73 9.40 -12.07
N GLU A 392 22.46 9.26 -12.47
CA GLU A 392 21.30 9.77 -11.71
C GLU A 392 20.00 9.56 -12.52
N TYR A 393 18.89 9.50 -11.80
CA TYR A 393 17.53 9.36 -12.32
C TYR A 393 17.22 10.42 -13.40
N VAL A 394 17.26 10.07 -14.68
CA VAL A 394 16.67 10.90 -15.74
C VAL A 394 15.23 10.41 -15.95
N HIS A 395 14.29 11.14 -15.34
CA HIS A 395 12.88 11.07 -15.76
C HIS A 395 12.81 11.26 -17.28
N PRO A 396 12.07 10.43 -18.04
CA PRO A 396 11.78 10.76 -19.41
C PRO A 396 10.75 11.90 -19.42
N GLN A 397 11.23 13.15 -19.45
CA GLN A 397 10.43 14.23 -20.02
C GLN A 397 10.45 14.06 -21.54
N MET A 398 9.66 13.09 -22.04
CA MET A 398 9.13 13.20 -23.39
C MET A 398 8.03 14.27 -23.32
N GLY A 399 8.39 15.50 -23.62
CA GLY A 399 7.43 16.49 -24.09
C GLY A 399 6.86 16.00 -25.42
N LEU A 400 5.53 15.99 -25.50
CA LEU A 400 4.77 15.90 -26.74
C LEU A 400 5.15 17.03 -27.70
#